data_AF-A0A445DKQ1-F1
#
_entry.id   AF-A0A445DKQ1-F1
#
_cell.length_a   1.000
_cell.length_b   1.000
_cell.length_c   1.000
_cell.angle_alpha   90.00
_cell.angle_beta   90.00
_cell.angle_gamma   90.00
#
_symmetry.space_group_name_H-M   'P 1'
#
loop_
_entity.id
_entity.type
_entity.pdbx_description
1 polymer ?
#
loop_
_entity_poly.entity_id
_entity_poly.type
_entity_poly.pdbx_seq_one_letter_code
_entity_poly.pdbx_strand_id
1 'polypeptide(L)'
;MKVSGDMIEKMYQEAEKVWIPELVKVMRATKEPFLNFIYDSDPLKKIFWDSVVLVGDAAHPTTPHCLRSTNMSILDASVLGKCLEKWGVEKLESALEEYESIRLPVTSKQVLHARWLGRIKQGLVLPQRDPFNPKSATPDECQDLLQRNTPFFQ
;
A
#
# COMPACT_ATOMS: atom_id res chain seq x y z
N MET A 1 -3.27 -7.93 17.66
CA MET A 1 -2.90 -7.95 19.10
C MET A 1 -4.14 -7.61 19.94
N LYS A 2 -4.39 -8.30 21.06
CA LYS A 2 -5.52 -7.99 21.94
C LYS A 2 -5.29 -6.65 22.64
N VAL A 3 -6.26 -5.75 22.53
CA VAL A 3 -6.21 -4.40 23.10
C VAL A 3 -6.73 -4.46 24.53
N SER A 4 -6.07 -3.76 25.48
CA SER A 4 -6.54 -3.71 26.87
C SER A 4 -7.75 -2.78 27.02
N GLY A 5 -8.53 -2.95 28.09
CA GLY A 5 -9.65 -2.05 28.40
C GLY A 5 -9.22 -0.58 28.48
N ASP A 6 -8.09 -0.31 29.13
CA ASP A 6 -7.52 1.04 29.26
C ASP A 6 -7.17 1.66 27.90
N MET A 7 -6.65 0.86 26.96
CA MET A 7 -6.35 1.33 25.60
C MET A 7 -7.64 1.67 24.83
N ILE A 8 -8.70 0.88 25.02
CA ILE A 8 -10.00 1.13 24.38
C ILE A 8 -10.62 2.41 24.93
N GLU A 9 -10.60 2.59 26.26
CA GLU A 9 -11.14 3.80 26.89
C GLU A 9 -10.37 5.05 26.44
N LYS A 10 -9.03 4.97 26.40
CA LYS A 10 -8.20 6.05 25.85
C LYS A 10 -8.53 6.34 24.38
N MET A 11 -8.75 5.31 23.57
CA MET A 11 -9.15 5.47 22.16
C MET A 11 -10.47 6.25 22.04
N TYR A 12 -11.47 5.97 22.89
CA TYR A 12 -12.75 6.70 22.90
C TYR A 12 -12.57 8.16 23.33
N GLN A 13 -11.79 8.42 24.38
CA GLN A 13 -11.52 9.77 24.87
C GLN A 13 -10.79 10.63 23.83
N GLU A 14 -9.82 10.07 23.12
CA GLU A 14 -9.14 10.78 22.03
C GLU A 14 -10.07 11.01 20.83
N ALA A 15 -10.94 10.06 20.52
CA ALA A 15 -11.91 10.22 19.45
C ALA A 15 -12.84 11.41 19.69
N GLU A 16 -13.31 11.62 20.92
CA GLU A 16 -14.17 12.75 21.30
C GLU A 16 -13.52 14.12 21.14
N LYS A 17 -12.19 14.19 21.26
CA LYS A 17 -11.43 15.44 21.12
C LYS A 17 -11.17 15.81 19.65
N VAL A 18 -11.08 14.80 18.78
CA VAL A 18 -10.57 14.95 17.41
C VAL A 18 -11.66 14.82 16.36
N TRP A 19 -12.58 13.87 16.52
CA TRP A 19 -13.54 13.49 15.49
C TRP A 19 -14.92 14.12 15.68
N ILE A 20 -15.67 14.17 14.57
CA ILE A 20 -17.08 14.58 14.59
C ILE A 20 -17.95 13.54 15.35
N PRO A 21 -19.11 13.95 15.90
CA PRO A 21 -19.96 13.07 16.71
C PRO A 21 -20.33 11.74 16.05
N GLU A 22 -20.50 11.71 14.73
CA GLU A 22 -20.85 10.51 13.97
C GLU A 22 -19.73 9.47 14.01
N LEU A 23 -18.47 9.89 13.86
CA LEU A 23 -17.32 8.99 13.92
C LEU A 23 -17.05 8.51 15.35
N VAL A 24 -17.27 9.36 16.35
CA VAL A 24 -17.20 8.96 17.77
C VAL A 24 -18.20 7.84 18.07
N LYS A 25 -19.43 7.93 17.53
CA LYS A 25 -20.44 6.86 17.68
C LYS A 25 -19.98 5.54 17.07
N VAL A 26 -19.35 5.56 15.89
CA VAL A 26 -18.80 4.35 15.24
C VAL A 26 -17.68 3.73 16.08
N MET A 27 -16.78 4.57 16.60
CA MET A 27 -15.71 4.11 17.49
C MET A 27 -16.30 3.44 18.74
N ARG A 28 -17.23 4.08 19.45
CA ARG A 28 -17.89 3.53 20.65
C ARG A 28 -18.71 2.27 20.38
N ALA A 29 -19.27 2.12 19.18
CA ALA A 29 -19.96 0.89 18.76
C ALA A 29 -18.99 -0.29 18.56
N THR A 30 -17.70 -0.02 18.34
CA THR A 30 -16.65 -1.03 18.18
C THR A 30 -16.13 -1.44 19.57
N LYS A 31 -16.81 -2.40 20.20
CA LYS A 31 -16.53 -2.84 21.59
C LYS A 31 -15.22 -3.60 21.76
N GLU A 32 -14.81 -4.33 20.73
CA GLU A 32 -13.62 -5.19 20.76
C GLU A 32 -12.70 -4.86 19.56
N PRO A 33 -12.08 -3.67 19.55
CA PRO A 33 -11.15 -3.33 18.50
C PRO A 33 -9.89 -4.20 18.60
N PHE A 34 -9.20 -4.35 17.47
CA PHE A 34 -7.90 -5.01 17.40
C PHE A 34 -6.88 -4.09 16.77
N LEU A 35 -5.61 -4.26 17.18
CA LEU A 35 -4.49 -3.60 16.53
C LEU A 35 -3.92 -4.49 15.43
N ASN A 36 -3.78 -3.90 14.25
CA ASN A 36 -3.06 -4.46 13.12
C ASN A 36 -1.88 -3.55 12.78
N PHE A 37 -0.68 -4.13 12.73
CA PHE A 37 0.52 -3.41 12.33
C PHE A 37 0.64 -3.45 10.81
N ILE A 38 0.86 -2.29 10.21
CA ILE A 38 1.04 -2.15 8.77
C ILE A 38 2.52 -2.28 8.46
N TYR A 39 2.87 -3.24 7.60
CA TYR A 39 4.24 -3.48 7.13
C TYR A 39 4.31 -3.34 5.61
N ASP A 40 5.48 -2.93 5.13
CA ASP A 40 5.91 -3.05 3.74
C ASP A 40 7.38 -3.49 3.69
N SER A 41 7.94 -3.66 2.50
CA SER A 41 9.37 -3.92 2.31
C SER A 41 9.94 -3.03 1.23
N ASP A 42 11.24 -2.77 1.28
CA ASP A 42 11.93 -2.20 0.13
C ASP A 42 11.75 -3.10 -1.10
N PRO A 43 11.57 -2.51 -2.30
CA PRO A 43 11.36 -3.30 -3.50
C PRO A 43 12.50 -4.28 -3.78
N LEU A 44 12.14 -5.49 -4.22
CA LEU A 44 13.10 -6.49 -4.64
C LEU A 44 13.87 -6.00 -5.88
N LYS A 45 15.09 -6.52 -6.06
CA LYS A 45 15.89 -6.26 -7.28
C LYS A 45 15.61 -7.26 -8.40
N LYS A 46 14.99 -8.38 -8.06
CA LYS A 46 14.65 -9.51 -8.92
C LYS A 46 13.43 -10.23 -8.34
N ILE A 47 12.55 -10.75 -9.19
CA ILE A 47 11.31 -11.44 -8.81
C ILE A 47 11.19 -12.85 -9.42
N PHE A 48 12.19 -13.33 -10.16
CA PHE A 48 12.24 -14.73 -10.60
C PHE A 48 13.64 -15.34 -10.52
N TRP A 49 13.70 -16.66 -10.37
CA TRP A 49 14.92 -17.47 -10.37
C TRP A 49 14.60 -18.82 -11.00
N ASP A 50 15.30 -19.15 -12.08
CA ASP A 50 15.08 -20.35 -12.88
C ASP A 50 13.60 -20.51 -13.29
N SER A 51 12.86 -21.40 -12.63
CA SER A 51 11.44 -21.67 -12.87
C SER A 51 10.52 -21.17 -11.75
N VAL A 52 11.04 -20.41 -10.79
CA VAL A 52 10.30 -19.86 -9.66
C VAL A 52 10.09 -18.36 -9.86
N VAL A 53 8.85 -17.90 -9.72
CA VAL A 53 8.47 -16.49 -9.84
C VAL A 53 7.67 -16.05 -8.62
N LEU A 54 7.94 -14.83 -8.13
CA LEU A 54 7.18 -14.18 -7.08
C LEU A 54 6.12 -13.27 -7.71
N VAL A 55 4.92 -13.31 -7.13
CA VAL A 55 3.76 -12.51 -7.54
C VAL A 55 3.03 -11.97 -6.31
N GLY A 56 2.27 -10.89 -6.47
CA GLY A 56 1.47 -10.32 -5.39
C GLY A 56 2.32 -9.87 -4.20
N ASP A 57 1.77 -9.97 -2.99
CA ASP A 57 2.46 -9.53 -1.76
C ASP A 57 3.77 -10.28 -1.47
N ALA A 58 4.01 -11.45 -2.09
CA ALA A 58 5.31 -12.13 -2.00
C ALA A 58 6.41 -11.39 -2.78
N ALA A 59 6.05 -10.66 -3.84
CA ALA A 59 6.96 -9.85 -4.65
C ALA A 59 7.00 -8.39 -4.20
N HIS A 60 5.88 -7.83 -3.74
CA HIS A 60 5.74 -6.39 -3.49
C HIS A 60 4.80 -6.08 -2.31
N PRO A 61 5.14 -6.51 -1.08
CA PRO A 61 4.33 -6.17 0.09
C PRO A 61 4.27 -4.65 0.25
N THR A 62 3.06 -4.11 0.38
CA THR A 62 2.79 -2.67 0.31
C THR A 62 1.86 -2.20 1.41
N THR A 63 1.99 -0.95 1.82
CA THR A 63 1.02 -0.34 2.74
C THR A 63 -0.32 -0.11 2.04
N PRO A 64 -1.46 -0.13 2.76
CA PRO A 64 -2.78 -0.04 2.14
C PRO A 64 -3.13 1.36 1.62
N HIS A 65 -2.24 2.35 1.77
CA HIS A 65 -2.59 3.77 1.60
C HIS A 65 -2.88 4.20 0.16
N CYS A 66 -2.49 3.38 -0.83
CA CYS A 66 -2.86 3.52 -2.24
C CYS A 66 -4.03 2.64 -2.69
N LEU A 67 -4.46 1.66 -1.88
CA LEU A 67 -5.52 0.69 -2.23
C LEU A 67 -5.24 -0.10 -3.53
N ARG A 68 -3.99 -0.53 -3.76
CA ARG A 68 -3.56 -1.17 -5.02
C ARG A 68 -3.07 -2.62 -4.92
N SER A 69 -2.82 -3.20 -3.74
CA SER A 69 -2.22 -4.55 -3.62
C SER A 69 -2.97 -5.61 -4.46
N THR A 70 -4.30 -5.66 -4.37
CA THR A 70 -5.12 -6.59 -5.17
C THR A 70 -4.97 -6.32 -6.68
N ASN A 71 -5.04 -5.06 -7.10
CA ASN A 71 -4.87 -4.69 -8.51
C ASN A 71 -3.48 -5.05 -9.02
N MET A 72 -2.43 -4.84 -8.22
CA MET A 72 -1.06 -5.22 -8.55
C MET A 72 -0.95 -6.74 -8.75
N SER A 73 -1.54 -7.53 -7.86
CA SER A 73 -1.55 -8.99 -7.93
C SER A 73 -2.30 -9.52 -9.16
N ILE A 74 -3.45 -8.92 -9.50
CA ILE A 74 -4.21 -9.27 -10.71
C ILE A 74 -3.41 -8.92 -11.97
N LEU A 75 -2.75 -7.75 -12.00
CA LEU A 75 -1.90 -7.36 -13.11
C LEU A 75 -0.68 -8.27 -13.26
N ASP A 76 -0.08 -8.74 -12.16
CA ASP A 76 1.00 -9.72 -12.21
C ASP A 76 0.53 -11.00 -12.90
N ALA A 77 -0.60 -11.57 -12.47
CA ALA A 77 -1.15 -12.78 -13.07
C ALA A 77 -1.47 -12.59 -14.56
N SER A 78 -2.06 -11.44 -14.92
CA SER A 78 -2.38 -11.11 -16.31
C SER A 78 -1.14 -11.00 -17.20
N VAL A 79 -0.11 -10.27 -16.75
CA VAL A 79 1.12 -10.08 -17.52
C VAL A 79 1.91 -11.39 -17.59
N LEU A 80 2.03 -12.12 -16.48
CA LEU A 80 2.70 -13.42 -16.46
C LEU A 80 2.05 -14.40 -17.44
N GLY A 81 0.72 -14.50 -17.43
CA GLY A 81 -0.02 -15.34 -18.38
C GLY A 81 0.25 -14.98 -19.84
N LYS A 82 0.25 -13.68 -20.18
CA LYS A 82 0.56 -13.20 -21.53
C LYS A 82 2.00 -13.49 -21.95
N CYS A 83 2.96 -13.33 -21.04
CA CYS A 83 4.36 -13.64 -21.32
C CYS A 83 4.54 -15.15 -21.57
N LEU A 84 3.92 -16.00 -20.74
CA LEU A 84 3.96 -17.45 -20.92
C LEU A 84 3.29 -17.90 -22.22
N GLU A 85 2.14 -17.32 -22.57
CA GLU A 85 1.45 -17.57 -23.85
C GLU A 85 2.31 -17.18 -25.06
N LYS A 86 2.96 -16.01 -24.99
CA LYS A 86 3.80 -15.48 -26.08
C LYS A 86 5.04 -16.34 -26.36
N TRP A 87 5.75 -16.75 -25.32
CA TRP A 87 7.04 -17.44 -25.46
C TRP A 87 6.91 -18.97 -25.48
N GLY A 88 5.86 -19.52 -24.85
CA GLY A 88 5.68 -20.95 -24.67
C GLY A 88 6.62 -21.56 -23.62
N VAL A 89 6.34 -22.80 -23.23
CA VAL A 89 7.07 -23.52 -22.18
C VAL A 89 8.54 -23.77 -22.51
N GLU A 90 8.89 -23.85 -23.81
CA GLU A 90 10.28 -24.08 -24.25
C GLU A 90 11.18 -22.86 -24.04
N LYS A 91 10.60 -21.67 -23.90
CA LYS A 91 11.31 -20.40 -23.68
C LYS A 91 10.88 -19.73 -22.37
N LEU A 92 10.73 -20.55 -21.32
CA LEU A 92 10.28 -20.10 -20.00
C LEU A 92 11.13 -18.94 -19.45
N GLU A 93 12.45 -19.02 -19.55
CA GLU A 93 13.35 -17.97 -19.06
C GLU A 93 13.04 -16.62 -19.73
N SER A 94 12.91 -16.59 -21.07
CA SER A 94 12.53 -15.38 -21.80
C SER A 94 11.16 -14.85 -21.40
N ALA A 95 10.20 -15.73 -21.08
CA ALA A 95 8.90 -15.33 -20.56
C ALA A 95 9.00 -14.63 -19.20
N LEU A 96 9.81 -15.18 -18.29
CA LEU A 96 10.00 -14.64 -16.95
C LEU A 96 10.82 -13.35 -16.94
N GLU A 97 11.83 -13.24 -17.83
CA GLU A 97 12.56 -12.00 -18.08
C GLU A 97 11.64 -10.88 -18.56
N GLU A 98 10.76 -11.17 -19.53
CA GLU A 98 9.80 -10.18 -20.02
C GLU A 98 8.81 -9.78 -18.93
N TYR A 99 8.29 -10.75 -18.17
CA TYR A 99 7.41 -10.49 -17.02
C TYR A 99 8.08 -9.57 -15.98
N GLU A 100 9.32 -9.87 -15.58
CA GLU A 100 10.09 -9.05 -14.64
C GLU A 100 10.32 -7.64 -15.17
N SER A 101 10.73 -7.50 -16.43
CA SER A 101 10.98 -6.21 -17.06
C SER A 101 9.75 -5.28 -17.06
N ILE A 102 8.55 -5.88 -17.16
CA ILE A 102 7.28 -5.14 -17.17
C ILE A 102 6.82 -4.82 -15.75
N ARG A 103 6.85 -5.81 -14.85
CA ARG A 103 6.18 -5.70 -13.55
C ARG A 103 7.05 -5.08 -12.48
N LEU A 104 8.33 -5.41 -12.41
CA LEU A 104 9.20 -4.98 -11.33
C LEU A 104 9.31 -3.44 -11.21
N PRO A 105 9.49 -2.65 -12.29
CA PRO A 105 9.57 -1.20 -12.17
C PRO A 105 8.25 -0.56 -11.71
N VAL A 106 7.12 -1.14 -12.11
CA VAL A 106 5.78 -0.64 -11.78
C VAL A 106 5.48 -0.88 -10.30
N THR A 107 5.62 -2.12 -9.85
CA THR A 107 5.31 -2.50 -8.47
C THR A 107 6.25 -1.81 -7.48
N SER A 108 7.54 -1.70 -7.81
CA SER A 108 8.53 -0.96 -7.00
C SER A 108 8.11 0.49 -6.75
N LYS A 109 7.73 1.22 -7.81
CA LYS A 109 7.29 2.62 -7.70
C LYS A 109 5.98 2.74 -6.91
N GLN A 110 5.06 1.80 -7.07
CA GLN A 110 3.80 1.80 -6.32
C GLN A 110 3.99 1.50 -4.83
N VAL A 111 4.86 0.56 -4.45
CA VAL A 111 5.21 0.29 -3.04
C VAL A 111 5.80 1.53 -2.38
N LEU A 112 6.81 2.14 -3.00
CA LEU A 112 7.47 3.33 -2.45
C LEU A 112 6.51 4.51 -2.34
N HIS A 113 5.64 4.70 -3.34
CA HIS A 113 4.63 5.76 -3.28
C HIS A 113 3.58 5.49 -2.20
N ALA A 114 3.11 4.25 -2.03
CA ALA A 114 2.20 3.89 -0.96
C ALA A 114 2.80 4.15 0.42
N ARG A 115 4.07 3.79 0.63
CA ARG A 115 4.84 4.10 1.85
C ARG A 115 4.88 5.60 2.13
N TRP A 116 5.26 6.38 1.13
CA TRP A 116 5.33 7.84 1.22
C TRP A 116 3.97 8.43 1.57
N LEU A 117 2.93 8.04 0.84
CA LEU A 117 1.55 8.49 1.06
C LEU A 117 1.03 8.12 2.44
N GLY A 118 1.38 6.92 2.92
CA GLY A 118 1.06 6.46 4.26
C GLY A 118 1.66 7.32 5.35
N ARG A 119 2.92 7.72 5.20
CA ARG A 119 3.58 8.64 6.13
C ARG A 119 2.90 10.00 6.17
N ILE A 120 2.52 10.56 5.01
CA ILE A 120 1.76 11.82 4.95
C ILE A 120 0.42 11.68 5.65
N LYS A 121 -0.37 10.66 5.31
CA LYS A 121 -1.72 10.44 5.89
C LYS A 121 -1.71 10.21 7.39
N GLN A 122 -0.61 9.72 7.94
CA GLN A 122 -0.42 9.49 9.37
C GLN A 122 0.22 10.70 10.09
N GLY A 123 0.52 11.80 9.38
CA GLY A 123 1.18 12.97 9.95
C GLY A 123 2.62 12.70 10.41
N LEU A 124 3.29 11.70 9.82
CA LEU A 124 4.68 11.36 10.14
C LEU A 124 5.65 12.33 9.44
N VAL A 125 6.79 12.58 10.09
CA VAL A 125 7.84 13.47 9.56
C VAL A 125 8.46 12.87 8.30
N LEU A 126 8.62 13.70 7.27
CA LEU A 126 9.32 13.37 6.03
C LEU A 126 10.55 14.29 5.88
N PRO A 127 11.68 13.81 5.34
CA PRO A 127 12.92 14.59 5.27
C PRO A 127 12.82 15.93 4.52
N GLN A 128 11.84 16.09 3.65
CA GLN A 128 11.74 17.20 2.69
C GLN A 128 10.43 17.99 2.85
N ARG A 129 9.69 17.79 3.95
CA ARG A 129 8.36 18.36 4.13
C ARG A 129 7.95 18.40 5.61
N ASP A 130 7.26 19.47 6.00
CA ASP A 130 6.57 19.56 7.28
C ASP A 130 5.40 18.57 7.37
N PRO A 131 5.13 17.99 8.56
CA PRO A 131 4.02 17.06 8.74
C PRO A 131 2.69 17.62 8.21
N PHE A 132 1.97 16.78 7.47
CA PHE A 132 0.66 17.16 6.93
C PHE A 132 -0.32 17.47 8.06
N ASN A 133 -0.91 18.66 8.03
CA ASN A 133 -1.94 19.07 8.99
C ASN A 133 -3.27 19.28 8.28
N PRO A 134 -4.28 18.41 8.48
CA PRO A 134 -5.57 18.52 7.79
C PRO A 134 -6.35 19.79 8.14
N LYS A 135 -6.02 20.49 9.24
CA LYS A 135 -6.69 21.74 9.63
C LYS A 135 -6.14 22.97 8.92
N SER A 136 -4.92 22.91 8.39
CA SER A 136 -4.23 24.03 7.75
C SER A 136 -3.69 23.71 6.36
N ALA A 137 -3.93 22.49 5.85
CA ALA A 137 -3.43 22.05 4.56
C ALA A 137 -3.99 22.91 3.43
N THR A 138 -3.10 23.28 2.51
CA THR A 138 -3.48 23.98 1.28
C THR A 138 -4.10 23.02 0.25
N PRO A 139 -4.84 23.54 -0.76
CA PRO A 139 -5.36 22.71 -1.85
C PRO A 139 -4.28 21.94 -2.61
N ASP A 140 -3.09 22.52 -2.76
CA ASP A 140 -1.95 21.89 -3.44
C ASP A 140 -1.39 20.73 -2.62
N GLU A 141 -1.23 20.92 -1.31
CA GLU A 141 -0.86 19.84 -0.40
C GLU A 141 -1.87 18.69 -0.38
N CYS A 142 -3.16 19.00 -0.61
CA CYS A 142 -4.19 17.98 -0.74
C CYS A 142 -4.08 17.19 -2.06
N GLN A 143 -3.44 17.74 -3.11
CA GLN A 143 -3.25 17.00 -4.37
C GLN A 143 -2.41 15.74 -4.15
N ASP A 144 -1.38 15.82 -3.31
CA ASP A 144 -0.52 14.68 -2.96
C ASP A 144 -1.30 13.47 -2.42
N LEU A 145 -2.47 13.71 -1.83
CA LEU A 145 -3.29 12.67 -1.20
C LEU A 145 -4.18 11.90 -2.18
N LEU A 146 -4.31 12.39 -3.41
CA LEU A 146 -5.25 11.85 -4.38
C LEU A 146 -4.74 10.54 -4.99
N GLN A 147 -5.59 9.51 -4.99
CA GLN A 147 -5.21 8.21 -5.53
C GLN A 147 -4.82 8.24 -7.00
N ARG A 148 -5.41 9.16 -7.79
CA ARG A 148 -5.09 9.36 -9.22
C ARG A 148 -3.61 9.70 -9.46
N ASN A 149 -2.90 10.16 -8.43
CA ASN A 149 -1.48 10.50 -8.49
C ASN A 149 -0.57 9.29 -8.19
N THR A 150 -1.15 8.12 -7.90
CA THR A 150 -0.38 6.88 -7.75
C THR A 150 0.35 6.58 -9.07
N PRO A 151 1.65 6.22 -9.05
CA PRO A 151 2.36 5.83 -10.26
C PRO A 151 1.63 4.70 -11.00
N PHE A 152 1.46 4.84 -12.31
CA PHE A 152 0.76 3.85 -13.15
C PHE A 152 -0.69 3.60 -12.71
N PHE A 153 -1.42 4.65 -12.33
CA PHE A 153 -2.81 4.52 -11.89
C PHE A 153 -3.80 4.08 -12.99
N GLN A 154 -3.43 4.24 -14.27
CA GLN A 154 -4.25 4.00 -15.48
C GLN A 154 -5.24 2.84 -15.38
#